data_AF-A0A2H5WMY2-F1
#
_entry.id   AF-A0A2H5WMY2-F1
#
_cell.length_a   1.000
_cell.length_b   1.000
_cell.length_c   1.000
_cell.angle_alpha   90.00
_cell.angle_beta   90.00
_cell.angle_gamma   90.00
#
_symmetry.space_group_name_H-M   'P 1'
#
loop_
_entity.id
_entity.type
_entity.pdbx_description
1 polymer ?
#
loop_
_entity_poly.entity_id
_entity_poly.type
_entity_poly.pdbx_seq_one_letter_code
_entity_poly.pdbx_strand_id
1 'polypeptide(L)'
;MLFALILRLAPIPDPESLFNNIFLLFALYMVITNVGLAVFNMLPIHPLDGSKVLSGFLPDVFDRAYWRWQLTYGPILLMAALVIVPVVTNGAVRPIAWVLAPVRDTLLKWLLA
;
A
#
# COMPACT_ATOMS: atom_id res chain seq x y z
N MET A 1 1.16 -0.87 13.99
CA MET A 1 0.76 -2.02 14.83
C MET A 1 0.19 -1.58 16.19
N LEU A 2 0.86 -0.71 16.97
CA LEU A 2 0.33 -0.24 18.27
C LEU A 2 -1.08 0.38 18.18
N PHE A 3 -1.31 1.28 17.22
CA PHE A 3 -2.64 1.88 17.00
C PHE A 3 -3.71 0.87 16.58
N ALA A 4 -3.35 -0.18 15.83
CA ALA A 4 -4.29 -1.24 15.46
C ALA A 4 -4.70 -2.06 16.69
N LEU A 5 -3.75 -2.32 17.60
CA LEU A 5 -4.04 -2.99 18.87
C LEU A 5 -4.94 -2.13 19.76
N ILE A 6 -4.72 -0.81 19.81
CA ILE A 6 -5.60 0.12 20.53
C ILE A 6 -7.03 0.07 19.97
N LEU A 7 -7.20 0.09 18.64
CA LEU A 7 -8.54 -0.01 18.03
C LEU A 7 -9.20 -1.38 18.23
N ARG A 8 -8.41 -2.45 18.32
CA ARG A 8 -8.91 -3.81 18.56
C ARG A 8 -9.33 -4.05 20.02
N LEU A 9 -8.60 -3.46 20.96
CA LEU A 9 -8.85 -3.61 22.40
C LEU A 9 -9.81 -2.55 22.95
N ALA A 10 -9.85 -1.37 22.34
CA ALA A 10 -10.92 -0.41 22.59
C ALA A 10 -12.23 -1.09 22.16
N PRO A 11 -13.26 -1.17 23.04
CA PRO A 11 -14.58 -1.55 22.61
C PRO A 11 -14.95 -0.55 21.53
N ILE A 12 -14.99 -0.96 20.27
CA ILE A 12 -15.38 -0.10 19.15
C ILE A 12 -16.81 0.29 19.48
N PRO A 13 -17.06 1.51 19.98
CA PRO A 13 -18.41 1.89 20.22
C PRO A 13 -19.03 2.15 18.84
N ASP A 14 -20.35 2.16 18.79
CA ASP A 14 -21.15 2.60 17.65
C ASP A 14 -20.42 3.60 16.71
N PRO A 15 -20.55 3.49 15.36
CA PRO A 15 -19.81 4.34 14.42
C PRO A 15 -19.82 5.84 14.75
N GLU A 16 -20.90 6.35 15.36
CA GLU A 16 -21.02 7.74 15.81
C GLU A 16 -19.96 8.11 16.87
N SER A 17 -19.69 7.25 17.83
CA SER A 17 -18.64 7.44 18.83
C SER A 17 -17.22 7.58 18.25
N LEU A 18 -16.92 6.90 17.13
CA LEU A 18 -15.62 7.00 16.44
C LEU A 18 -15.45 8.38 15.81
N PHE A 19 -16.52 8.93 15.22
CA PHE A 19 -16.50 10.28 14.65
C PHE A 19 -16.39 11.35 15.75
N ASN A 20 -16.95 11.09 16.93
CA ASN A 20 -16.89 12.00 18.07
C ASN A 20 -15.54 11.96 18.81
N ASN A 21 -14.76 10.89 18.67
CA ASN A 21 -13.49 10.72 19.35
C ASN A 21 -12.30 10.91 18.40
N ILE A 22 -11.75 12.13 18.39
CA ILE A 22 -10.65 12.52 17.51
C ILE A 22 -9.41 11.61 17.63
N PHE A 23 -9.18 11.02 18.81
CA PHE A 23 -8.05 10.10 19.03
C PHE A 23 -8.27 8.76 18.33
N LEU A 24 -9.49 8.21 18.40
CA LEU A 24 -9.84 6.96 17.69
C LEU A 24 -9.84 7.17 16.18
N LEU A 25 -10.35 8.32 15.71
CA LEU A 25 -10.31 8.68 14.30
C LEU A 25 -8.85 8.80 13.80
N PHE A 26 -7.99 9.48 14.56
CA PHE A 26 -6.57 9.59 14.25
C PHE A 26 -5.90 8.21 14.21
N ALA A 27 -6.14 7.35 15.20
CA ALA A 27 -5.60 6.01 15.24
C ALA A 27 -6.05 5.18 14.02
N LEU A 28 -7.31 5.30 13.60
CA LEU A 28 -7.85 4.62 12.43
C LEU A 28 -7.14 5.07 11.14
N TYR A 29 -6.99 6.37 10.92
CA TYR A 29 -6.25 6.90 9.77
C TYR A 29 -4.79 6.46 9.78
N MET A 30 -4.14 6.41 10.95
CA MET A 30 -2.78 5.91 11.09
C MET A 30 -2.69 4.43 10.69
N VAL A 31 -3.64 3.59 11.09
CA VAL A 31 -3.66 2.17 10.71
C VAL A 31 -3.88 2.03 9.20
N ILE A 32 -4.90 2.68 8.65
CA ILE A 32 -5.21 2.62 7.21
C ILE A 32 -4.02 3.09 6.37
N THR A 33 -3.39 4.21 6.75
CA THR A 33 -2.25 4.76 6.03
C THR A 33 -1.03 3.85 6.10
N ASN A 34 -0.69 3.32 7.28
CA ASN A 34 0.44 2.41 7.43
C ASN A 34 0.23 1.10 6.68
N VAL A 35 -0.98 0.52 6.74
CA VAL A 35 -1.30 -0.69 5.97
C VAL A 35 -1.25 -0.39 4.47
N GLY A 36 -1.80 0.75 4.04
CA GLY A 36 -1.73 1.20 2.65
C GLY A 36 -0.28 1.35 2.16
N LEU A 37 0.59 2.00 2.93
CA LEU A 37 2.01 2.15 2.62
C LEU A 37 2.75 0.81 2.64
N ALA A 38 2.43 -0.09 3.57
CA ALA A 38 3.04 -1.41 3.65
C ALA A 38 2.73 -2.24 2.38
N VAL A 39 1.46 -2.28 1.97
CA VAL A 39 1.06 -2.99 0.74
C VAL A 39 1.63 -2.30 -0.51
N PHE A 40 1.70 -0.96 -0.53
CA PHE A 40 2.35 -0.23 -1.61
C PHE A 40 3.83 -0.60 -1.73
N ASN A 41 4.56 -0.64 -0.62
CA ASN A 41 5.98 -1.04 -0.60
C ASN A 41 6.21 -2.51 -0.96
N MET A 42 5.19 -3.37 -0.96
CA MET A 42 5.29 -4.74 -1.44
C MET A 42 5.26 -4.88 -2.97
N LEU A 43 4.93 -3.81 -3.71
CA LEU A 43 4.95 -3.86 -5.17
C LEU A 43 6.38 -4.08 -5.70
N PRO A 44 6.59 -4.98 -6.67
CA PRO A 44 7.92 -5.29 -7.22
C PRO A 44 8.38 -4.22 -8.25
N ILE A 45 8.30 -2.94 -7.89
CA ILE A 45 8.60 -1.78 -8.74
C ILE A 45 9.60 -0.87 -8.02
N HIS A 46 10.76 -0.58 -8.60
CA HIS A 46 11.71 0.34 -8.00
C HIS A 46 11.13 1.77 -8.00
N PRO A 47 11.28 2.58 -6.93
CA PRO A 47 12.15 2.42 -5.76
C PRO A 47 11.53 1.68 -4.56
N LEU A 48 10.37 1.05 -4.71
CA LEU A 48 9.67 0.38 -3.62
C LEU A 48 10.44 -0.85 -3.14
N ASP A 49 10.30 -1.18 -1.86
CA ASP A 49 11.11 -2.22 -1.22
C ASP A 49 10.85 -3.63 -1.79
N GLY A 50 9.66 -3.89 -2.30
CA GLY A 50 9.29 -5.15 -2.97
C GLY A 50 10.13 -5.46 -4.22
N SER A 51 10.72 -4.45 -4.86
CA SER A 51 11.64 -4.67 -5.98
C SER A 51 12.91 -5.43 -5.60
N LYS A 52 13.41 -5.22 -4.37
CA LYS A 52 14.58 -5.93 -3.82
C LYS A 52 14.23 -7.38 -3.46
N VAL A 53 13.00 -7.60 -2.98
CA VAL A 53 12.50 -8.95 -2.70
C VAL A 53 12.50 -9.76 -4.00
N LEU A 54 11.96 -9.21 -5.10
CA LEU A 54 11.97 -9.90 -6.39
C LEU A 54 13.40 -10.18 -6.88
N SER A 55 14.31 -9.20 -6.79
CA SER A 55 15.74 -9.37 -7.10
C SER A 55 16.38 -10.55 -6.35
N GLY A 56 16.11 -10.72 -5.06
CA GLY A 56 16.63 -11.84 -4.27
C GLY A 56 16.13 -13.23 -4.69
N PHE A 57 15.06 -13.32 -5.48
CA PHE A 57 14.58 -14.58 -6.07
C PHE A 57 15.13 -14.84 -7.48
N LEU A 58 15.75 -13.86 -8.13
CA LEU A 58 16.30 -14.02 -9.48
C LEU A 58 17.71 -14.64 -9.41
N PRO A 59 18.07 -15.53 -10.36
CA PRO A 59 19.46 -15.96 -10.51
C PRO A 59 20.39 -14.78 -10.85
N ASP A 60 21.62 -14.79 -10.33
CA ASP A 60 22.63 -13.72 -10.48
C ASP A 60 22.85 -13.24 -11.94
N VAL A 61 22.64 -14.12 -12.91
CA VAL A 61 22.81 -13.83 -14.35
C VAL A 61 21.76 -12.81 -14.83
N PHE A 62 20.54 -12.87 -14.29
CA PHE A 62 19.43 -11.98 -14.66
C PHE A 62 19.33 -10.76 -13.75
N ASP A 63 19.84 -10.84 -12.52
CA ASP A 63 19.71 -9.77 -11.53
C ASP A 63 20.31 -8.43 -12.01
N ARG A 64 21.51 -8.45 -12.62
CA ARG A 64 22.13 -7.23 -13.16
C ARG A 64 21.30 -6.55 -14.25
N ALA A 65 20.72 -7.33 -15.15
CA ALA A 65 19.90 -6.80 -16.25
C ALA A 65 18.56 -6.27 -15.72
N TYR A 66 17.92 -7.02 -14.81
CA TYR A 66 16.71 -6.61 -14.12
C TYR A 66 16.90 -5.32 -13.34
N TRP A 67 17.96 -5.21 -12.54
CA TRP A 67 18.24 -4.03 -11.72
C TRP A 67 18.48 -2.79 -12.57
N ARG A 68 19.24 -2.91 -13.67
CA ARG A 68 19.47 -1.79 -14.60
C ARG A 68 18.18 -1.30 -15.26
N TRP A 69 17.30 -2.23 -15.63
CA TRP A 69 15.98 -1.88 -16.15
C TRP A 69 15.13 -1.18 -15.07
N GLN A 70 15.11 -1.72 -13.86
CA GLN A 70 14.34 -1.15 -12.74
C GLN A 70 14.77 0.26 -12.36
N LEU A 71 16.07 0.52 -12.27
CA LEU A 71 16.59 1.85 -11.93
C LEU A 71 16.16 2.92 -12.93
N THR A 72 15.98 2.53 -14.19
CA THR A 72 15.64 3.47 -15.28
C THR A 72 14.13 3.59 -15.46
N TYR A 73 13.43 2.45 -15.55
CA TYR A 73 12.02 2.39 -15.91
C TYR A 73 11.08 2.22 -14.72
N GLY A 74 11.56 1.76 -13.56
CA GLY A 74 10.76 1.57 -12.36
C GLY A 74 10.04 2.84 -11.90
N PRO A 75 10.75 3.96 -11.67
CA PRO A 75 10.13 5.23 -11.30
C PRO A 75 9.13 5.73 -12.36
N ILE A 76 9.45 5.54 -13.65
CA ILE A 76 8.58 5.96 -14.76
C ILE A 76 7.29 5.14 -14.77
N LEU A 77 7.39 3.82 -14.63
CA LEU A 77 6.25 2.91 -14.57
C LEU A 77 5.36 3.23 -13.36
N LEU A 78 5.98 3.50 -12.21
CA LEU A 78 5.26 3.88 -10.99
C LEU A 78 4.50 5.19 -11.19
N MET A 79 5.17 6.22 -11.71
CA MET A 79 4.55 7.52 -12.02
C MET A 79 3.43 7.39 -13.06
N ALA A 80 3.63 6.56 -14.09
CA ALA A 80 2.64 6.30 -15.10
C ALA A 80 1.38 5.66 -14.50
N ALA A 81 1.55 4.63 -13.66
CA ALA A 81 0.44 3.92 -13.04
C ALA A 81 -0.26 4.74 -11.93
N LEU A 82 0.47 5.59 -11.21
CA LEU A 82 -0.06 6.37 -10.08
C LEU A 82 -0.70 7.69 -10.52
N VAL A 83 -0.12 8.36 -11.51
CA VAL A 83 -0.50 9.73 -11.90
C VAL A 83 -1.02 9.76 -13.32
N ILE A 84 -0.23 9.32 -14.30
CA ILE A 84 -0.55 9.53 -15.72
C ILE A 84 -1.85 8.82 -16.10
N VAL A 85 -1.97 7.51 -15.80
CA VAL A 85 -3.14 6.72 -16.17
C VAL A 85 -4.42 7.25 -15.49
N PRO A 86 -4.45 7.49 -14.16
CA PRO A 86 -5.63 8.07 -13.54
C PRO A 86 -5.98 9.47 -14.07
N VAL A 87 -4.99 10.33 -14.33
CA VAL A 87 -5.26 11.68 -14.83
C VAL A 87 -5.82 11.65 -16.26
N VAL A 88 -5.21 10.89 -17.16
CA VAL A 88 -5.64 10.79 -18.56
C VAL A 88 -7.02 10.15 -18.69
N THR A 89 -7.35 9.21 -17.80
CA THR A 89 -8.65 8.52 -17.80
C THR A 89 -9.72 9.20 -16.95
N ASN A 90 -9.46 10.42 -16.42
CA ASN A 90 -10.33 11.10 -15.46
C ASN A 90 -10.74 10.22 -14.27
N GLY A 91 -9.83 9.37 -13.80
CA GLY A 91 -10.02 8.47 -12.67
C GLY A 91 -10.73 7.16 -13.00
N ALA A 92 -11.12 6.92 -14.26
CA ALA A 92 -11.79 5.68 -14.65
C ALA A 92 -10.89 4.46 -14.48
N VAL A 93 -9.57 4.61 -14.69
CA VAL A 93 -8.59 3.53 -14.53
C VAL A 93 -7.61 3.88 -13.42
N ARG A 94 -7.55 3.02 -12.41
CA ARG A 94 -6.65 3.17 -11.25
C ARG A 94 -5.85 1.88 -11.05
N PRO A 95 -4.81 1.64 -11.88
CA PRO A 95 -4.12 0.35 -11.93
C PRO A 95 -3.57 -0.08 -10.56
N ILE A 96 -2.96 0.88 -9.84
CA ILE A 96 -2.43 0.65 -8.51
C ILE A 96 -3.55 0.29 -7.53
N ALA A 97 -4.71 0.96 -7.59
CA ALA A 97 -5.82 0.66 -6.69
C ALA A 97 -6.38 -0.75 -6.93
N TRP A 98 -6.42 -1.24 -8.17
CA TRP A 98 -6.87 -2.60 -8.46
C TRP A 98 -5.99 -3.68 -7.85
N VAL A 99 -4.68 -3.43 -7.76
CA VAL A 99 -3.73 -4.35 -7.13
C VAL A 99 -3.72 -4.19 -5.60
N LEU A 100 -3.70 -2.95 -5.11
CA LEU A 100 -3.56 -2.68 -3.67
C LEU A 100 -4.84 -2.87 -2.87
N ALA A 101 -6.00 -2.47 -3.40
CA ALA A 101 -7.27 -2.49 -2.66
C ALA A 101 -7.64 -3.88 -2.11
N PRO A 102 -7.62 -4.98 -2.89
CA PRO A 102 -8.02 -6.28 -2.36
C PRO A 102 -7.11 -6.74 -1.21
N VAL A 103 -5.80 -6.51 -1.31
CA VAL A 103 -4.83 -6.89 -0.28
C VAL A 103 -4.99 -6.00 0.95
N ARG A 104 -5.03 -4.68 0.77
CA ARG A 104 -5.22 -3.70 1.85
C ARG A 104 -6.51 -3.97 2.62
N ASP A 105 -7.63 -4.16 1.92
CA ASP A 105 -8.94 -4.28 2.55
C ASP A 105 -9.08 -5.61 3.29
N THR A 106 -8.46 -6.69 2.77
CA THR A 106 -8.39 -7.98 3.48
C THR A 106 -7.55 -7.85 4.75
N LEU A 107 -6.41 -7.17 4.70
CA LEU A 107 -5.57 -6.93 5.87
C LEU A 107 -6.27 -6.04 6.90
N LEU A 108 -6.95 -4.98 6.47
CA LEU A 108 -7.71 -4.11 7.36
C LEU A 108 -8.87 -4.85 8.04
N LYS A 109 -9.61 -5.67 7.28
CA LYS A 109 -10.65 -6.54 7.85
C LYS A 109 -10.07 -7.49 8.90
N TRP A 110 -8.93 -8.10 8.63
CA TRP A 110 -8.30 -9.01 9.59
C TRP A 110 -7.73 -8.31 10.82
N LEU A 111 -7.25 -7.07 10.67
CA LEU A 111 -6.67 -6.29 11.77
C LEU A 111 -7.71 -5.61 12.66
N LEU A 112 -8.89 -5.28 12.10
CA LEU A 112 -9.95 -4.53 12.79
C LEU A 112 -11.14 -5.41 13.20
N ALA A 113 -11.13 -6.71 12.84
CA ALA A 113 -12.06 -7.72 13.35
C ALA A 113 -11.47 -8.50 14.54
#